data_AF-A0A969CTE8-F1
#
_entry.id   AF-A0A969CTE8-F1
#
_cell.length_a   1.000
_cell.length_b   1.000
_cell.length_c   1.000
_cell.angle_alpha   90.00
_cell.angle_beta   90.00
_cell.angle_gamma   90.00
#
_symmetry.space_group_name_H-M   'P 1'
#
loop_
_entity.id
_entity.type
_entity.pdbx_description
1 polymer ?
#
loop_
_entity_poly.entity_id
_entity_poly.type
_entity_poly.pdbx_seq_one_letter_code
_entity_poly.pdbx_strand_id
1 'polypeptide(L)'
;MSDRKLTQPENPSEDLRVLAQQVQQAAQRRQEDCIALLALLRLLEGLHQDIRETLFSEALPNNRQKLYSLLRDIEGSGGWPYIQRMKLRSLYQQMEALEEIQEQSTNHTSVD
;
A
#
# COMPACT_ATOMS: atom_id res chain seq x y z
N MET A 1 -18.16 -21.51 -18.60
CA MET A 1 -17.09 -21.23 -17.64
C MET A 1 -16.86 -19.73 -17.69
N SER A 2 -17.48 -19.00 -16.78
CA SER A 2 -17.68 -17.55 -16.90
C SER A 2 -16.56 -16.78 -16.20
N ASP A 3 -15.87 -15.98 -17.02
CA ASP A 3 -15.45 -14.60 -16.79
C ASP A 3 -15.06 -14.15 -15.37
N ARG A 4 -13.78 -13.83 -15.19
CA ARG A 4 -13.37 -12.64 -14.41
C ARG A 4 -12.20 -11.97 -15.10
N LYS A 5 -12.55 -11.06 -16.00
CA LYS A 5 -11.70 -9.94 -16.39
C LYS A 5 -11.43 -9.16 -15.11
N LEU A 6 -10.25 -9.28 -14.52
CA LEU A 6 -9.83 -8.42 -13.41
C LEU A 6 -9.71 -7.02 -14.00
N THR A 7 -10.74 -6.24 -13.75
CA THR A 7 -10.92 -4.87 -14.20
C THR A 7 -9.77 -4.03 -13.67
N GLN A 8 -9.01 -3.43 -14.60
CA GLN A 8 -8.26 -2.19 -14.36
C GLN A 8 -9.13 -1.24 -13.54
N PRO A 9 -8.57 -0.38 -12.67
CA PRO A 9 -9.37 0.56 -11.92
C PRO A 9 -10.16 1.42 -12.91
N GLU A 10 -11.47 1.14 -12.95
CA GLU A 10 -12.50 1.93 -13.60
C GLU A 10 -12.22 3.39 -13.26
N ASN A 11 -12.42 4.31 -14.22
CA ASN A 11 -12.23 5.75 -14.07
C ASN A 11 -12.37 6.22 -12.60
N PRO A 12 -11.36 6.91 -12.03
CA PRO A 12 -11.44 7.33 -10.63
C PRO A 12 -12.77 8.03 -10.40
N SER A 13 -13.42 7.66 -9.30
CA SER A 13 -14.72 8.19 -8.91
C SER A 13 -14.69 9.72 -8.89
N GLU A 14 -15.85 10.34 -9.11
CA GLU A 14 -15.92 11.79 -9.31
C GLU A 14 -15.32 12.58 -8.13
N ASP A 15 -15.48 12.07 -6.91
CA ASP A 15 -14.86 12.61 -5.70
C ASP A 15 -13.32 12.59 -5.75
N LEU A 16 -12.72 11.49 -6.21
CA LEU A 16 -11.26 11.39 -6.37
C LEU A 16 -10.73 12.31 -7.47
N ARG A 17 -11.51 12.53 -8.54
CA ARG A 17 -11.16 13.49 -9.60
C ARG A 17 -11.17 14.92 -9.08
N VAL A 18 -12.21 15.30 -8.32
CA VAL A 18 -12.30 16.61 -7.70
C VAL A 18 -11.12 16.84 -6.74
N LEU A 19 -10.79 15.85 -5.90
CA LEU A 19 -9.65 15.95 -4.98
C LEU A 19 -8.32 16.13 -5.74
N ALA A 20 -8.10 15.34 -6.79
CA ALA A 20 -6.90 15.49 -7.62
C ALA A 20 -6.79 16.89 -8.24
N GLN A 21 -7.90 17.43 -8.74
CA GLN A 21 -7.95 18.79 -9.27
C GLN A 21 -7.65 19.84 -8.20
N GLN A 22 -8.17 19.69 -6.98
CA GLN A 22 -7.89 20.61 -5.87
C GLN A 22 -6.42 20.61 -5.49
N VAL A 23 -5.78 19.44 -5.42
CA VAL A 23 -4.35 19.31 -5.13
C VAL A 23 -3.52 19.96 -6.24
N GLN A 24 -3.87 19.75 -7.52
CA GLN A 24 -3.20 20.39 -8.65
C GLN A 24 -3.33 21.91 -8.61
N GLN A 25 -4.52 22.44 -8.33
CA GLN A 25 -4.72 23.88 -8.19
C GLN A 25 -3.91 24.44 -7.01
N ALA A 26 -3.81 23.71 -5.90
CA ALA A 26 -2.99 24.11 -4.77
C ALA A 26 -1.49 24.17 -5.13
N ALA A 27 -1.01 23.24 -5.97
CA ALA A 27 0.36 23.25 -6.47
C ALA A 27 0.60 24.43 -7.44
N GLN A 28 -0.32 24.66 -8.38
CA GLN A 28 -0.22 25.77 -9.34
C GLN A 28 -0.18 27.14 -8.66
N ARG A 29 -0.96 27.36 -7.60
CA ARG A 29 -0.93 28.61 -6.82
C ARG A 29 0.41 28.86 -6.11
N ARG A 30 1.26 27.84 -5.99
CA ARG A 30 2.57 27.87 -5.34
C ARG A 30 3.71 27.68 -6.35
N GLN A 31 3.42 27.80 -7.63
CA GLN A 31 4.43 27.72 -8.67
C GLN A 31 5.54 28.75 -8.37
N GLU A 32 6.79 28.33 -8.55
CA GLU A 32 8.00 29.14 -8.28
C GLU A 32 8.34 29.36 -6.79
N ASP A 33 7.52 28.89 -5.84
CA ASP A 33 7.85 28.86 -4.42
C ASP A 33 8.19 27.44 -3.95
N CYS A 34 9.49 27.15 -3.91
CA CYS A 34 10.03 25.85 -3.50
C CYS A 34 9.62 25.47 -2.06
N ILE A 35 9.55 26.43 -1.14
CA ILE A 35 9.21 26.17 0.27
C ILE A 35 7.72 25.89 0.41
N ALA A 36 6.87 26.64 -0.29
CA ALA A 36 5.44 26.39 -0.30
C ALA A 36 5.08 25.05 -0.98
N LEU A 37 5.77 24.69 -2.06
CA LEU A 37 5.64 23.37 -2.69
C LEU A 37 6.08 22.24 -1.75
N LEU A 38 7.20 22.41 -1.04
CA LEU A 38 7.65 21.44 -0.04
C LEU A 38 6.62 21.28 1.11
N ALA A 39 5.99 22.37 1.55
CA ALA A 39 4.93 22.31 2.56
C ALA A 39 3.71 21.52 2.05
N LEU A 40 3.32 21.70 0.79
CA LEU A 40 2.24 20.92 0.15
C LEU A 40 2.60 19.43 0.09
N LEU A 41 3.83 19.10 -0.32
CA LEU A 41 4.29 17.70 -0.40
C LEU A 41 4.29 17.02 0.98
N ARG A 42 4.76 17.72 2.02
CA ARG A 42 4.75 17.19 3.40
C ARG A 42 3.34 16.96 3.92
N LEU A 43 2.39 17.83 3.59
CA LEU A 43 0.98 17.64 3.94
C LEU A 43 0.41 16.38 3.27
N LEU A 44 0.65 16.21 1.96
CA LEU A 44 0.18 15.03 1.22
C LEU A 44 0.78 13.74 1.77
N GLU A 45 2.07 13.74 2.13
CA GLU A 45 2.71 12.60 2.79
C GLU A 45 2.08 12.31 4.15
N GLY A 46 1.80 13.33 4.96
CA GLY A 46 1.13 13.16 6.25
C GLY A 46 -0.27 12.56 6.11
N LEU A 47 -1.08 13.06 5.18
CA LEU A 47 -2.40 12.51 4.88
C LEU A 47 -2.31 11.06 4.39
N HIS A 48 -1.35 10.78 3.51
CA HIS A 48 -1.11 9.43 3.03
C HIS A 48 -0.72 8.48 4.17
N GLN A 49 0.20 8.90 5.04
CA GLN A 49 0.64 8.10 6.18
C GLN A 49 -0.52 7.80 7.15
N ASP A 50 -1.32 8.81 7.48
CA ASP A 50 -2.47 8.66 8.38
C ASP A 50 -3.51 7.68 7.82
N ILE A 51 -3.91 7.85 6.56
CA ILE A 51 -4.83 6.93 5.87
C ILE A 51 -4.25 5.52 5.84
N ARG A 52 -2.94 5.38 5.59
CA ARG A 52 -2.28 4.07 5.53
C ARG A 52 -2.31 3.36 6.90
N GLU A 53 -2.00 4.08 7.97
CA GLU A 53 -1.85 3.53 9.31
C GLU A 53 -3.20 3.27 10.00
N THR A 54 -4.23 4.00 9.63
CA THR A 54 -5.59 3.87 10.19
C THR A 54 -6.50 3.08 9.23
N LEU A 55 -7.13 3.78 8.28
CA LEU A 55 -8.21 3.29 7.43
C LEU A 55 -7.77 2.11 6.53
N PHE A 56 -6.61 2.22 5.89
CA PHE A 56 -6.13 1.19 4.97
C PHE A 56 -5.71 -0.08 5.73
N SER A 57 -5.00 0.07 6.85
CA SER A 57 -4.60 -1.03 7.71
C SER A 57 -5.80 -1.82 8.21
N GLU A 58 -6.85 -1.13 8.68
CA GLU A 58 -8.11 -1.75 9.11
C GLU A 58 -8.88 -2.43 7.97
N ALA A 59 -8.78 -1.88 6.75
CA ALA A 59 -9.41 -2.45 5.57
C ALA A 59 -8.65 -3.63 4.96
N LEU A 60 -7.47 -4.00 5.48
CA LEU A 60 -6.69 -5.10 4.92
C LEU A 60 -7.45 -6.43 5.02
N PRO A 61 -7.41 -7.26 3.98
CA PRO A 61 -8.03 -8.57 4.04
C PRO A 61 -7.40 -9.44 5.12
N ASN A 62 -8.21 -9.96 6.03
CA ASN A 62 -7.80 -10.97 7.03
C ASN A 62 -7.59 -12.37 6.42
N ASN A 63 -7.92 -12.57 5.15
CA ASN A 63 -7.68 -13.81 4.41
C ASN A 63 -6.40 -13.68 3.58
N ARG A 64 -5.45 -14.61 3.80
CA ARG A 64 -4.15 -14.65 3.11
C ARG A 64 -4.27 -14.60 1.58
N GLN A 65 -5.18 -15.35 0.97
CA GLN A 65 -5.34 -15.37 -0.49
C GLN A 65 -5.79 -14.03 -1.06
N LYS A 66 -6.71 -13.35 -0.36
CA LYS A 66 -7.17 -12.01 -0.75
C LYS A 66 -6.06 -10.98 -0.54
N LEU A 67 -5.27 -11.12 0.53
CA LEU A 67 -4.11 -10.29 0.77
C LEU A 67 -3.06 -10.46 -0.34
N TYR A 68 -2.72 -11.70 -0.73
CA TYR A 68 -1.79 -11.95 -1.83
C TYR A 68 -2.28 -11.40 -3.18
N SER A 69 -3.59 -11.46 -3.46
CA SER A 69 -4.15 -10.83 -4.66
C SER A 69 -3.97 -9.32 -4.62
N LEU A 70 -4.30 -8.68 -3.50
CA LEU A 70 -4.13 -7.24 -3.30
C LEU A 70 -2.66 -6.82 -3.46
N LEU A 71 -1.72 -7.56 -2.87
CA LEU A 71 -0.29 -7.29 -2.98
C LEU A 71 0.18 -7.36 -4.44
N ARG A 72 -0.22 -8.39 -5.18
CA ARG A 72 0.13 -8.57 -6.60
C ARG A 72 -0.42 -7.44 -7.47
N ASP A 73 -1.64 -6.99 -7.19
CA ASP A 73 -2.28 -5.89 -7.92
C ASP A 73 -1.54 -4.55 -7.68
N ILE A 74 -1.09 -4.31 -6.44
CA ILE A 74 -0.28 -3.14 -6.08
C ILE A 74 1.10 -3.19 -6.75
N GLU A 75 1.70 -4.37 -6.90
CA GLU A 75 2.98 -4.55 -7.59
C GLU A 75 2.86 -4.31 -9.11
N GLY A 76 1.79 -4.83 -9.74
CA GLY A 76 1.57 -4.74 -11.19
C GLY A 76 1.20 -3.35 -11.71
N SER A 77 0.62 -2.49 -10.86
CA SER A 77 0.16 -1.14 -11.22
C SER A 77 1.22 -0.04 -11.05
N GLY A 78 2.46 -0.38 -10.71
CA GLY A 78 3.57 0.56 -10.69
C GLY A 78 3.92 1.13 -9.31
N GLY A 79 3.69 0.36 -8.25
CA GLY A 79 4.26 0.59 -6.94
C GLY A 79 3.23 1.06 -5.91
N TRP A 80 3.37 0.51 -4.71
CA TRP A 80 2.73 1.00 -3.50
C TRP A 80 2.83 2.53 -3.41
N PRO A 81 1.83 3.26 -2.88
CA PRO A 81 1.97 4.68 -2.60
C PRO A 81 3.10 4.87 -1.58
N TYR A 82 4.31 5.15 -2.07
CA TYR A 82 5.58 5.26 -1.33
C TYR A 82 5.67 4.44 -0.03
N ILE A 83 5.47 3.12 -0.07
CA ILE A 83 6.17 2.28 0.91
C ILE A 83 7.63 2.31 0.51
N GLN A 84 8.47 2.82 1.39
CA GLN A 84 9.91 2.62 1.31
C GLN A 84 10.15 1.14 1.05
N ARG A 85 10.58 0.79 -0.17
CA ARG A 85 10.84 -0.61 -0.61
C ARG A 85 11.69 -1.41 0.39
N MET A 86 12.45 -0.72 1.24
CA MET A 86 13.20 -1.29 2.36
C MET A 86 12.29 -1.90 3.44
N LYS A 87 11.20 -1.24 3.85
CA LYS A 87 10.28 -1.76 4.88
C LYS A 87 9.56 -3.04 4.43
N LEU A 88 9.21 -3.15 3.15
CA LEU A 88 8.58 -4.38 2.62
C LEU A 88 9.58 -5.55 2.58
N ARG A 89 10.83 -5.32 2.17
CA ARG A 89 11.88 -6.35 2.20
C ARG A 89 12.15 -6.85 3.62
N SER A 90 12.17 -5.94 4.60
CA SER A 90 12.29 -6.32 6.01
C SER A 90 11.10 -7.14 6.49
N LEU A 91 9.88 -6.80 6.04
CA LEU A 91 8.68 -7.57 6.38
C LEU A 91 8.72 -8.99 5.79
N TYR A 92 9.16 -9.14 4.53
CA TYR A 92 9.36 -10.46 3.91
C TYR A 92 10.40 -11.29 4.64
N GLN A 93 11.55 -10.72 4.99
CA GLN A 93 12.59 -11.42 5.75
C GLN A 93 12.11 -11.83 7.15
N GLN A 94 11.30 -10.99 7.80
CA GLN A 94 10.69 -11.36 9.08
C GLN A 94 9.66 -12.48 8.90
N MET A 95 8.89 -12.49 7.81
CA MET A 95 7.94 -13.56 7.53
C MET A 95 8.62 -14.89 7.21
N GLU A 96 9.66 -14.91 6.38
CA GLU A 96 10.47 -16.10 6.10
C GLU A 96 11.12 -16.65 7.38
N ALA A 97 11.71 -15.78 8.21
CA ALA A 97 12.29 -16.18 9.49
C ALA A 97 11.25 -16.75 10.47
N LEU A 98 10.01 -16.24 10.46
CA LEU A 98 8.92 -16.75 11.28
C LEU A 98 8.41 -18.11 10.79
N GLU A 99 8.41 -18.37 9.47
CA GLU A 99 8.09 -19.67 8.89
C GLU A 99 9.14 -20.73 9.26
N GLU A 100 10.44 -20.39 9.20
CA GLU A 100 11.53 -21.28 9.61
C GLU A 100 11.46 -21.66 11.12
N ILE A 101 11.09 -20.71 11.99
CA ILE A 101 10.92 -20.97 13.44
C ILE A 101 9.71 -21.90 13.70
N GLN A 102 8.64 -21.77 12.91
CA GLN A 102 7.47 -22.64 13.02
C GLN A 102 7.77 -24.07 12.54
N GLU A 103 8.51 -24.23 11.44
CA GLU A 103 8.91 -25.53 10.91
C GLU A 103 9.87 -26.29 11.85
N GLN A 104 10.78 -25.58 12.52
CA GLN A 104 11.69 -26.18 13.50
C GLN A 104 10.96 -26.60 14.79
N SER A 105 9.94 -25.86 15.21
CA SER A 105 9.12 -26.20 16.38
C SER A 105 8.23 -27.42 16.12
N THR A 106 7.74 -27.61 14.89
CA THR A 106 6.95 -28.79 14.52
C THR A 106 7.78 -30.07 14.39
N ASN A 107 9.08 -29.96 14.10
CA ASN A 107 9.96 -31.14 13.95
C ASN A 107 10.54 -31.67 15.27
N HIS A 108 10.40 -30.94 16.39
CA HIS A 108 10.94 -31.36 17.69
C HIS A 108 9.92 -32.04 18.63
N THR A 109 8.63 -32.07 18.31
CA THR A 109 7.57 -32.65 19.18
C THR A 109 7.18 -34.10 18.81
N SER A 110 7.89 -34.75 17.89
CA SER A 110 7.62 -36.15 17.53
C SER A 110 8.85 -37.05 17.68
N VAL A 111 9.44 -37.06 18.87
CA VAL A 111 10.27 -38.17 19.34
C VAL A 111 9.95 -38.44 20.81
N ASP A 112 8.83 -39.14 21.03
CA ASP A 112 8.64 -40.11 22.12
C ASP A 112 7.47 -41.04 21.76
#